data_AF-A0A3D0X8A3-F1
#
_entry.id   AF-A0A3D0X8A3-F1
#
_cell.length_a   1.000
_cell.length_b   1.000
_cell.length_c   1.000
_cell.angle_alpha   90.00
_cell.angle_beta   90.00
_cell.angle_gamma   90.00
#
_symmetry.space_group_name_H-M   'P 1'
#
loop_
_entity.id
_entity.type
_entity.pdbx_description
1 polymer ?
#
loop_
_entity_poly.entity_id
_entity_poly.type
_entity_poly.pdbx_seq_one_letter_code
_entity_poly.pdbx_strand_id
1 'polypeptide(L)'
;MFDIFNSTYGEISNGIFIRNSEYSEYEDDIKFLFEQNLSQKSDVVYIVPYVGMSYPKINRDTKAILLGTYHSGTINTSDEALKQFCNAAKDYKIPLFLTGDSSGFEYESKSQYANLGIIPLPPASPDAMYVKLWLLPKDKIDSVLLPFGGDFYKI
;
A
#
# COMPACT_ATOMS: atom_id res chain seq x y z
N MET A 1 -3.65 6.11 -16.50
CA MET A 1 -3.74 4.69 -16.88
C MET A 1 -2.81 3.97 -15.93
N PHE A 2 -3.34 3.23 -14.97
CA PHE A 2 -2.55 2.41 -14.06
C PHE A 2 -3.03 0.97 -14.29
N ASP A 3 -2.23 0.22 -15.03
CA ASP A 3 -2.35 -1.23 -15.15
C ASP A 3 -1.24 -1.80 -14.27
N ILE A 4 -1.64 -2.52 -13.22
CA ILE A 4 -0.71 -2.99 -12.19
C ILE A 4 -0.15 -4.38 -12.58
N PHE A 5 -0.69 -5.03 -13.63
CA PHE A 5 -0.31 -6.39 -13.97
C PHE A 5 -0.06 -6.66 -15.46
N ASN A 6 -0.05 -5.64 -16.32
CA ASN A 6 0.27 -5.75 -17.75
C ASN A 6 -0.59 -6.78 -18.52
N SER A 7 -1.74 -7.18 -18.01
CA SER A 7 -2.65 -8.11 -18.68
C SER A 7 -3.83 -7.32 -19.26
N THR A 8 -3.77 -7.06 -20.56
CA THR A 8 -4.89 -6.42 -21.25
C THR A 8 -6.03 -7.44 -21.42
N TYR A 9 -7.27 -7.00 -21.17
CA TYR A 9 -8.48 -7.78 -21.42
C TYR A 9 -8.61 -8.21 -22.90
N GLY A 10 -8.10 -7.37 -23.78
CA GLY A 10 -8.04 -7.57 -25.22
C GLY A 10 -7.54 -6.31 -25.91
N GLU A 11 -7.41 -6.38 -27.22
CA GLU A 11 -7.00 -5.26 -28.06
C GLU A 11 -8.00 -5.02 -29.19
N ILE A 12 -8.03 -3.80 -29.72
CA ILE A 12 -8.78 -3.49 -30.95
C ILE A 12 -7.78 -3.51 -32.09
N SER A 13 -7.92 -4.48 -32.99
CA SER A 13 -7.12 -4.58 -34.22
C SER A 13 -8.05 -4.48 -35.42
N ASN A 14 -7.81 -3.50 -36.29
CA ASN A 14 -8.63 -3.23 -37.48
C ASN A 14 -10.13 -3.08 -37.19
N GLY A 15 -10.50 -2.45 -36.06
CA GLY A 15 -11.88 -2.23 -35.66
C GLY A 15 -12.58 -3.47 -35.10
N ILE A 16 -11.87 -4.59 -34.93
CA ILE A 16 -12.38 -5.82 -34.32
C ILE A 16 -11.74 -5.97 -32.95
N PHE A 17 -12.57 -6.23 -31.95
CA PHE A 17 -12.11 -6.57 -30.61
C PHE A 17 -11.58 -8.00 -30.59
N ILE A 18 -10.30 -8.17 -30.24
CA ILE A 18 -9.63 -9.45 -30.05
C ILE A 18 -9.45 -9.64 -28.54
N ARG A 19 -10.18 -10.60 -27.98
CA ARG A 19 -10.08 -10.95 -26.56
C ARG A 19 -8.74 -11.66 -26.29
N ASN A 20 -8.07 -11.28 -25.22
CA ASN A 20 -6.88 -11.98 -24.75
C ASN A 20 -7.30 -13.31 -24.09
N SER A 21 -6.89 -14.45 -24.64
CA SER A 21 -7.21 -15.79 -24.09
C SER A 21 -6.45 -16.10 -22.80
N GLU A 22 -5.33 -15.43 -22.56
CA GLU A 22 -4.53 -15.55 -21.34
C GLU A 22 -5.07 -14.66 -20.21
N TYR A 23 -6.02 -13.78 -20.50
CA TYR A 23 -6.65 -12.95 -19.47
C TYR A 23 -7.71 -13.74 -18.71
N SER A 24 -7.54 -13.86 -17.40
CA SER A 24 -8.52 -14.40 -16.47
C SER A 24 -8.84 -13.41 -15.35
N GLU A 25 -10.12 -13.12 -15.15
CA GLU A 25 -10.63 -12.49 -13.91
C GLU A 25 -10.90 -13.61 -12.90
N TYR A 26 -10.13 -13.67 -11.82
CA TYR A 26 -10.42 -14.55 -10.70
C TYR A 26 -11.51 -13.91 -9.83
N GLU A 27 -12.74 -14.40 -9.99
CA GLU A 27 -13.96 -14.18 -9.19
C GLU A 27 -14.28 -12.75 -8.71
N ASP A 28 -15.34 -12.17 -9.31
CA ASP A 28 -16.05 -10.94 -8.92
C ASP A 28 -16.65 -10.94 -7.50
N ASP A 29 -16.52 -12.04 -6.75
CA ASP A 29 -17.09 -12.17 -5.42
C ASP A 29 -16.08 -11.62 -4.40
N ILE A 30 -16.10 -10.30 -4.22
CA ILE A 30 -15.29 -9.56 -3.25
C ILE A 30 -15.69 -10.00 -1.82
N LYS A 31 -15.14 -11.13 -1.36
CA LYS A 31 -15.39 -11.68 -0.02
C LYS A 31 -14.50 -11.00 0.99
N PHE A 32 -15.03 -9.95 1.62
CA PHE A 32 -14.41 -9.32 2.77
C PHE A 32 -14.10 -10.37 3.85
N LEU A 33 -12.82 -10.53 4.18
CA LEU A 33 -12.36 -11.49 5.19
C LEU A 33 -12.80 -11.11 6.62
N PHE A 34 -13.40 -9.92 6.78
CA PHE A 34 -13.79 -9.31 8.04
C PHE A 34 -15.01 -8.40 7.83
N GLU A 35 -15.80 -8.22 8.90
CA GLU A 35 -16.87 -7.21 8.90
C GLU A 35 -16.26 -5.83 8.72
N GLN A 36 -16.81 -5.08 7.77
CA GLN A 36 -16.32 -3.75 7.46
C GLN A 36 -16.83 -2.71 8.44
N ASN A 37 -15.92 -1.95 9.01
CA ASN A 37 -16.25 -0.82 9.86
C ASN A 37 -15.98 0.48 9.09
N LEU A 38 -16.94 0.86 8.25
CA LEU A 38 -16.94 2.15 7.56
C LEU A 38 -17.32 3.26 8.54
N SER A 39 -16.35 3.72 9.32
CA SER A 39 -16.44 4.96 10.08
C SER A 39 -16.25 6.17 9.16
N GLN A 40 -16.92 7.29 9.47
CA GLN A 40 -16.71 8.55 8.73
C GLN A 40 -15.25 9.05 8.77
N LYS A 41 -14.47 8.63 9.77
CA LYS A 41 -13.04 8.94 9.92
C LYS A 41 -12.23 7.67 9.73
N SER A 42 -11.19 7.71 8.91
CA SER A 42 -10.35 6.53 8.67
C SER A 42 -9.34 6.27 9.77
N ASP A 43 -8.91 7.31 10.48
CA ASP A 43 -7.77 7.30 11.40
C ASP A 43 -6.46 6.76 10.76
N VAL A 44 -6.42 6.71 9.42
CA VAL A 44 -5.24 6.36 8.62
C VAL A 44 -4.58 7.65 8.16
N VAL A 45 -3.29 7.78 8.45
CA VAL A 45 -2.47 8.90 7.98
C VAL A 45 -1.77 8.49 6.69
N TYR A 46 -2.14 9.10 5.56
CA TYR A 46 -1.44 8.90 4.29
C TYR A 46 -0.50 10.08 4.02
N ILE A 47 0.79 9.77 3.82
CA ILE A 47 1.84 10.75 3.57
C ILE A 47 2.54 10.37 2.28
N VAL A 48 2.69 11.32 1.37
CA VAL A 48 3.59 11.22 0.22
C VAL A 48 4.86 12.00 0.58
N PRO A 49 5.98 11.32 0.91
CA PRO A 49 7.22 12.01 1.27
C PRO A 49 7.74 12.87 0.11
N TYR A 50 8.32 14.02 0.44
CA TYR A 50 9.07 14.85 -0.50
C TYR A 50 10.27 15.50 0.19
N VAL A 51 11.25 15.94 -0.60
CA VAL A 51 12.49 16.51 -0.08
C VAL A 51 12.19 17.77 0.75
N GLY A 52 12.72 17.84 1.96
CA GLY A 52 12.52 18.95 2.88
C GLY A 52 11.17 18.95 3.61
N MET A 53 10.37 17.88 3.48
CA MET A 53 9.11 17.74 4.20
C MET A 53 9.33 17.69 5.72
N SER A 54 8.45 18.39 6.45
CA SER A 54 8.24 18.11 7.87
C SER A 54 7.11 17.09 8.03
N TYR A 55 7.37 16.00 8.71
CA TYR A 55 6.36 14.97 8.97
C TYR A 55 5.31 15.49 9.97
N PRO A 56 4.02 15.18 9.78
CA PRO A 56 2.96 15.62 10.69
C PRO A 56 3.10 14.93 12.06
N LYS A 57 2.55 15.58 13.09
CA LYS A 57 2.42 14.95 14.41
C LYS A 57 1.34 13.85 14.34
N ILE A 58 1.66 12.69 14.86
CA ILE A 58 0.75 11.55 15.04
C ILE A 58 0.34 11.43 16.51
N ASN A 59 -0.74 10.69 16.78
CA ASN A 59 -1.26 10.45 18.12
C ASN A 59 -1.64 8.97 18.30
N ARG A 60 -1.96 8.56 19.53
CA ARG A 60 -2.29 7.15 19.86
C ARG A 60 -3.59 6.64 19.22
N ASP A 61 -4.46 7.54 18.77
CA ASP A 61 -5.71 7.19 18.09
C ASP A 61 -5.49 6.86 16.62
N THR A 62 -4.35 7.25 16.05
CA THR A 62 -3.96 6.85 14.69
C THR A 62 -3.99 5.32 14.57
N LYS A 63 -4.73 4.84 13.58
CA LYS A 63 -4.90 3.41 13.29
C LYS A 63 -3.70 2.83 12.55
N ALA A 64 -3.26 3.52 11.49
CA ALA A 64 -2.15 3.11 10.67
C ALA A 64 -1.55 4.31 9.93
N ILE A 65 -0.31 4.17 9.48
CA ILE A 65 0.34 5.13 8.59
C ILE A 65 0.61 4.44 7.25
N LEU A 66 0.28 5.11 6.15
CA LEU A 66 0.68 4.73 4.80
C LEU A 66 1.68 5.76 4.28
N LEU A 67 2.85 5.31 3.87
CA LEU A 67 3.84 6.10 3.16
C LEU A 67 3.75 5.81 1.67
N GLY A 68 3.67 6.87 0.87
CA GLY A 68 3.93 6.81 -0.56
C GLY A 68 5.43 6.63 -0.83
N THR A 69 5.74 6.17 -2.03
CA THR A 69 7.10 6.06 -2.56
C THR A 69 7.38 7.13 -3.61
N TYR A 70 8.67 7.39 -3.87
CA TYR A 70 9.10 8.13 -5.05
C TYR A 70 8.92 7.29 -6.33
N HIS A 71 9.17 7.91 -7.49
CA HIS A 71 8.98 7.33 -8.83
C HIS A 71 9.53 5.90 -9.04
N SER A 72 10.57 5.48 -8.30
CA SER A 72 11.20 4.16 -8.39
C SER A 72 10.87 3.24 -7.20
N GLY A 73 9.78 3.52 -6.47
CA GLY A 73 9.39 2.70 -5.33
C GLY A 73 10.19 2.92 -4.05
N THR A 74 11.09 3.90 -3.98
CA THR A 74 11.96 4.10 -2.80
C THR A 74 11.59 5.33 -1.98
N ILE A 75 12.10 5.40 -0.75
CA ILE A 75 12.08 6.60 0.11
C ILE A 75 13.48 6.84 0.67
N ASN A 76 13.77 8.08 1.08
CA ASN A 76 15.07 8.41 1.68
C ASN A 76 15.12 7.93 3.14
N THR A 77 15.49 6.67 3.36
CA THR A 77 15.66 6.03 4.67
C THR A 77 16.74 6.67 5.55
N SER A 78 17.64 7.46 4.96
CA SER A 78 18.69 8.17 5.69
C SER A 78 18.22 9.50 6.31
N ASP A 79 17.05 10.01 5.90
CA ASP A 79 16.48 11.25 6.38
C ASP A 79 16.14 11.20 7.89
N GLU A 80 16.64 12.17 8.65
CA GLU A 80 16.43 12.24 10.09
C GLU A 80 14.98 12.56 10.46
N ALA A 81 14.27 13.35 9.64
CA ALA A 81 12.86 13.65 9.89
C ALA A 81 11.99 12.39 9.75
N LEU A 82 12.24 11.58 8.71
CA LEU A 82 11.62 10.26 8.57
C LEU A 82 11.95 9.34 9.74
N LYS A 83 13.22 9.26 10.17
CA LYS A 83 13.62 8.42 11.32
C LYS A 83 12.88 8.80 12.59
N GLN A 84 12.79 10.10 12.89
CA GLN A 84 12.07 10.61 14.05
C GLN A 84 10.58 10.26 13.98
N PHE A 85 9.97 10.42 12.80
CA PHE A 85 8.58 10.07 12.57
C PHE A 85 8.32 8.56 12.77
N CYS A 86 9.17 7.70 12.19
CA CYS A 86 9.09 6.25 12.37
C CYS A 86 9.26 5.84 13.84
N ASN A 87 10.16 6.49 14.58
CA ASN A 87 10.33 6.23 16.02
C ASN A 87 9.10 6.63 16.83
N ALA A 88 8.49 7.78 16.54
CA ALA A 88 7.24 8.18 17.18
C ALA A 88 6.11 7.17 16.90
N ALA A 89 6.04 6.62 15.68
CA ALA A 89 5.07 5.60 15.33
C ALA A 89 5.28 4.32 16.14
N LYS A 90 6.52 3.87 16.31
CA LYS A 90 6.88 2.73 17.17
C LYS A 90 6.49 2.94 18.63
N ASP A 91 6.75 4.13 19.19
CA ASP A 91 6.41 4.48 20.58
C ASP A 91 4.90 4.41 20.84
N TYR A 92 4.11 4.74 19.82
CA TYR A 92 2.65 4.64 19.85
C TYR A 92 2.11 3.28 19.38
N LYS A 93 3.00 2.36 18.95
CA LYS A 93 2.65 1.05 18.38
C LYS A 93 1.72 1.17 17.17
N ILE A 94 1.96 2.17 16.33
CA ILE A 94 1.21 2.40 15.10
C ILE A 94 1.93 1.66 13.96
N PRO A 95 1.25 0.77 13.22
CA PRO A 95 1.84 0.11 12.07
C PRO A 95 2.08 1.12 10.94
N LEU A 96 3.25 1.02 10.32
CA LEU A 96 3.68 1.90 9.24
C LEU A 96 3.91 1.07 7.98
N PHE A 97 3.12 1.36 6.96
CA PHE A 97 3.13 0.67 5.68
C PHE A 97 3.74 1.54 4.59
N LEU A 98 4.35 0.92 3.58
CA LEU A 98 4.89 1.60 2.41
C LEU A 98 4.19 1.06 1.16
N THR A 99 3.71 1.94 0.28
CA THR A 99 3.11 1.54 -1.00
C THR A 99 4.14 0.79 -1.85
N GLY A 100 3.78 -0.38 -2.37
CA GLY A 100 4.70 -1.23 -3.12
C GLY A 100 4.86 -0.81 -4.58
N ASP A 101 6.10 -0.82 -5.07
CA ASP A 101 6.46 -0.87 -6.49
C ASP A 101 6.77 -2.32 -6.87
N SER A 102 6.33 -2.75 -8.05
CA SER A 102 6.29 -4.14 -8.53
C SER A 102 7.65 -4.69 -8.98
N SER A 103 8.74 -3.91 -8.90
CA SER A 103 10.07 -4.37 -9.31
C SER A 103 11.12 -4.20 -8.22
N GLY A 104 11.58 -5.33 -7.67
CA GLY A 104 12.94 -5.47 -7.13
C GLY A 104 13.35 -4.46 -6.06
N PHE A 105 12.71 -4.47 -4.90
CA PHE A 105 13.34 -3.89 -3.70
C PHE A 105 14.65 -4.65 -3.41
N GLU A 106 15.76 -4.05 -3.81
CA GLU A 106 17.10 -4.54 -3.51
C GLU A 106 17.28 -4.74 -1.99
N TYR A 107 18.08 -5.74 -1.64
CA TYR A 107 18.26 -6.24 -0.28
C TYR A 107 18.60 -5.14 0.75
N GLU A 108 19.33 -4.09 0.35
CA GLU A 108 19.73 -3.01 1.25
C GLU A 108 18.54 -2.20 1.77
N SER A 109 17.60 -1.84 0.89
CA SER A 109 16.41 -1.05 1.28
C SER A 109 15.51 -1.85 2.24
N LYS A 110 15.40 -3.17 2.05
CA LYS A 110 14.63 -4.05 2.96
C LYS A 110 15.18 -4.04 4.38
N SER A 111 16.50 -4.08 4.54
CA SER A 111 17.13 -4.03 5.85
C SER A 111 16.85 -2.69 6.57
N GLN A 112 16.86 -1.58 5.83
CA GLN A 112 16.59 -0.25 6.36
C GLN A 112 15.13 -0.06 6.73
N TYR A 113 14.19 -0.56 5.93
CA TYR A 113 12.77 -0.55 6.26
C TYR A 113 12.47 -1.35 7.52
N ALA A 114 13.04 -2.55 7.66
CA ALA A 114 12.91 -3.34 8.89
C ALA A 114 13.42 -2.57 10.12
N ASN A 115 14.58 -1.92 10.02
CA ASN A 115 15.13 -1.09 11.09
C ASN A 115 14.22 0.10 11.44
N LEU A 116 13.52 0.65 10.46
CA LEU A 116 12.56 1.74 10.63
C LEU A 116 11.16 1.27 11.04
N GLY A 117 10.90 -0.04 11.08
CA GLY A 117 9.56 -0.59 11.36
C GLY A 117 8.57 -0.37 10.21
N ILE A 118 9.07 -0.18 8.99
CA ILE A 118 8.29 0.03 7.78
C ILE A 118 7.99 -1.33 7.15
N ILE A 119 6.71 -1.56 6.83
CA ILE A 119 6.21 -2.79 6.22
C ILE A 119 5.84 -2.49 4.76
N PRO A 120 6.65 -2.94 3.77
CA PRO A 120 6.29 -2.81 2.37
C PRO A 120 5.02 -3.60 2.05
N LEU A 121 4.07 -2.95 1.37
CA LEU A 121 2.86 -3.58 0.87
C LEU A 121 3.11 -4.23 -0.49
N PRO A 122 2.30 -5.23 -0.87
CA PRO A 122 2.27 -5.76 -2.23
C PRO A 122 1.97 -4.67 -3.26
N PRO A 123 2.36 -4.87 -4.54
CA PRO A 123 2.15 -3.88 -5.58
C PRO A 123 0.66 -3.68 -5.83
N ALA A 124 0.17 -2.48 -5.52
CA ALA A 124 -1.19 -2.01 -5.80
C ALA A 124 -1.20 -0.47 -5.83
N SER A 125 -2.32 0.13 -6.24
CA SER A 125 -2.43 1.58 -6.19
C SER A 125 -2.39 2.07 -4.74
N PRO A 126 -1.73 3.21 -4.46
CA PRO A 126 -1.75 3.83 -3.13
C PRO A 126 -3.16 4.06 -2.59
N ASP A 127 -4.08 4.47 -3.46
CA ASP A 127 -5.49 4.71 -3.11
C ASP A 127 -6.20 3.42 -2.68
N ALA A 128 -5.98 2.31 -3.38
CA ALA A 128 -6.54 1.01 -3.00
C ALA A 128 -6.03 0.58 -1.62
N MET A 129 -4.72 0.75 -1.37
CA MET A 129 -4.12 0.43 -0.07
C MET A 129 -4.63 1.34 1.05
N TYR A 130 -4.82 2.63 0.78
CA TYR A 130 -5.43 3.55 1.74
C TYR A 130 -6.85 3.12 2.11
N VAL A 131 -7.69 2.86 1.11
CA VAL A 131 -9.08 2.41 1.32
C VAL A 131 -9.10 1.09 2.09
N LYS A 132 -8.21 0.16 1.76
CA LYS A 132 -8.08 -1.11 2.48
C LYS A 132 -7.73 -0.92 3.95
N LEU A 133 -6.75 -0.07 4.26
CA LEU A 133 -6.38 0.27 5.64
C LEU A 133 -7.53 0.97 6.36
N TRP A 134 -8.32 1.80 5.67
CA TRP A 134 -9.51 2.43 6.24
C TRP A 134 -10.57 1.38 6.60
N LEU A 135 -10.84 0.44 5.70
CA LEU A 135 -11.85 -0.59 5.89
C LEU A 135 -11.49 -1.58 7.03
N LEU A 136 -10.21 -1.91 7.16
CA LEU A 136 -9.71 -2.85 8.17
C LEU A 136 -9.92 -2.33 9.61
N PRO A 137 -10.44 -3.17 10.53
CA PRO A 137 -10.44 -2.85 11.94
C PRO A 137 -9.01 -2.88 12.50
N LYS A 138 -8.76 -2.09 13.55
CA LYS A 138 -7.40 -1.85 14.09
C LYS A 138 -6.70 -3.15 14.54
N ASP A 139 -7.44 -4.12 15.06
CA ASP A 139 -6.93 -5.43 15.49
C ASP A 139 -6.67 -6.42 14.34
N LYS A 140 -7.10 -6.10 13.12
CA LYS A 140 -6.88 -6.90 11.91
C LYS A 140 -6.03 -6.20 10.86
N ILE A 141 -5.40 -5.08 11.21
CA ILE A 141 -4.71 -4.19 10.27
C ILE A 141 -3.66 -4.89 9.40
N ASP A 142 -3.01 -5.94 9.94
CA ASP A 142 -2.02 -6.76 9.21
C ASP A 142 -2.62 -7.53 8.02
N SER A 143 -3.95 -7.70 7.98
CA SER A 143 -4.64 -8.32 6.83
C SER A 143 -4.55 -7.47 5.57
N VAL A 144 -4.02 -6.23 5.65
CA VAL A 144 -3.65 -5.42 4.48
C VAL A 144 -2.68 -6.17 3.53
N LEU A 145 -1.89 -7.11 4.06
CA LEU A 145 -0.95 -7.95 3.31
C LEU A 145 -1.59 -9.12 2.56
N LEU A 146 -2.87 -9.41 2.80
CA LEU A 146 -3.59 -10.49 2.13
C LEU A 146 -4.38 -9.93 0.95
N PRO A 147 -4.39 -10.58 -0.23
CA PRO A 147 -5.12 -10.07 -1.39
C PRO A 147 -6.62 -9.92 -1.06
N PHE A 148 -7.21 -8.82 -1.50
CA PHE A 148 -8.57 -8.46 -1.19
C PHE A 148 -9.24 -7.69 -2.34
N GLY A 149 -10.38 -8.17 -2.84
CA GLY A 149 -11.14 -7.46 -3.88
C GLY A 149 -10.36 -7.20 -5.17
N GLY A 150 -9.42 -8.09 -5.52
CA GLY A 150 -8.58 -7.98 -6.70
C GLY A 150 -7.49 -6.89 -6.64
N ASP A 151 -7.20 -6.35 -5.45
CA ASP A 151 -6.22 -5.25 -5.27
C ASP A 151 -4.78 -5.63 -5.67
N PHE A 152 -4.38 -6.88 -5.44
CA PHE A 152 -3.14 -7.47 -5.94
C PHE A 152 -3.22 -9.01 -5.95
N TYR A 153 -2.33 -9.64 -6.71
CA TYR A 153 -2.19 -11.10 -6.73
C TYR A 153 -1.04 -11.54 -5.80
N LYS A 154 -1.21 -12.69 -5.12
CA LYS A 154 -0.06 -13.37 -4.51
C LYS A 154 0.79 -13.95 -5.64
N ILE A 155 2.00 -13.41 -5.79
CA ILE A 155 3.06 -13.98 -6.65
C ILE A 155 3.63 -15.22 -5.96
#